data_AF-A0A2V7NBC6-F1
#
_entry.id   AF-A0A2V7NBC6-F1
#
_cell.length_a   1.000
_cell.length_b   1.000
_cell.length_c   1.000
_cell.angle_alpha   90.00
_cell.angle_beta   90.00
_cell.angle_gamma   90.00
#
_symmetry.space_group_name_H-M   'P 1'
#
loop_
_entity.id
_entity.type
_entity.pdbx_description
1 polymer ?
#
loop_
_entity_poly.entity_id
_entity_poly.type
_entity_poly.pdbx_seq_one_letter_code
_entity_poly.pdbx_strand_id
1 'polypeptide(L)'
;MRLRTPCSILLVSAVTACTLSAQQAAAVGGRSEIFAGSELETYLRDLQLVGLVSLYPWSIRSFSPRELDALFPADSAVHPWAHRYELRPPTPAPNTLSFDVVRPAVSARVNTTFPYGSNDGPIWAGRGVTTAVQLGFAARYRFVSLSVAPLAFVAQNASFALMANGATGRLVYADGLYPEEIDHPQRFGDGAYRVLDPGQTTLRLDAGPAAVGLSTANQFWGPAIDYPLILGDNAAGFPHVFLGTSHPLDLRVVRLHGRLVWGKLSQSGYAVDTATG
;
A
#
# COMPACT_ATOMS: atom_id res chain seq x y z
N MET A 1 -13.42 51.59 -6.04
CA MET A 1 -14.28 50.52 -5.51
C MET A 1 -14.61 49.58 -6.68
N ARG A 2 -13.85 48.48 -6.86
CA ARG A 2 -14.03 47.54 -7.98
C ARG A 2 -14.90 46.37 -7.50
N LEU A 3 -16.10 46.24 -8.05
CA LEU A 3 -17.04 45.15 -7.79
C LEU A 3 -16.45 43.84 -8.33
N ARG A 4 -16.27 42.85 -7.45
CA ARG A 4 -15.92 41.48 -7.82
C ARG A 4 -17.20 40.76 -8.25
N THR A 5 -17.23 40.27 -9.48
CA THR A 5 -18.27 39.36 -9.96
C THR A 5 -18.15 38.00 -9.24
N PRO A 6 -19.25 37.39 -8.76
CA PRO A 6 -19.20 36.06 -8.17
C PRO A 6 -19.04 35.01 -9.28
N CYS A 7 -18.03 34.15 -9.14
CA CYS A 7 -17.82 32.98 -9.98
C CYS A 7 -18.58 31.80 -9.37
N SER A 8 -19.69 31.40 -9.99
CA SER A 8 -20.46 30.22 -9.59
C SER A 8 -19.86 28.97 -10.22
N ILE A 9 -19.30 28.08 -9.41
CA ILE A 9 -18.83 26.76 -9.86
C ILE A 9 -20.00 25.79 -9.77
N LEU A 10 -20.50 25.36 -10.93
CA LEU A 10 -21.53 24.33 -11.04
C LEU A 10 -20.85 22.94 -11.01
N LEU A 11 -20.99 22.21 -9.90
CA LEU A 11 -20.59 20.82 -9.80
C LEU A 11 -21.73 19.94 -10.34
N VAL A 12 -21.55 19.44 -11.57
CA VAL A 12 -22.47 18.47 -12.17
C VAL A 12 -22.02 17.07 -11.78
N SER A 13 -22.64 16.50 -10.75
CA SER A 13 -22.55 15.08 -10.44
C SER A 13 -23.56 14.32 -11.31
N ALA A 14 -23.09 13.76 -12.42
CA ALA A 14 -23.87 12.79 -13.17
C ALA A 14 -23.82 11.44 -12.44
N VAL A 15 -24.88 11.13 -11.68
CA VAL A 15 -25.12 9.76 -11.21
C VAL A 15 -25.82 9.03 -12.34
N THR A 16 -25.05 8.39 -13.21
CA THR A 16 -25.59 7.38 -14.12
C THR A 16 -26.05 6.20 -13.26
N ALA A 17 -27.36 6.10 -13.04
CA ALA A 17 -27.97 4.90 -12.53
C ALA A 17 -27.89 3.81 -13.60
N CYS A 18 -26.73 3.18 -13.74
CA CYS A 18 -26.68 1.85 -14.30
C CYS A 18 -27.43 0.96 -13.31
N THR A 19 -28.59 0.45 -13.70
CA THR A 19 -29.18 -0.72 -13.08
C THR A 19 -28.21 -1.87 -13.30
N LEU A 20 -27.17 -1.98 -12.46
CA LEU A 20 -26.45 -3.23 -12.30
C LEU A 20 -27.49 -4.20 -11.75
N SER A 21 -27.91 -5.15 -12.57
CA SER A 21 -28.40 -6.40 -12.01
C SER A 21 -27.36 -6.84 -10.99
N ALA A 22 -27.82 -7.23 -9.80
CA ALA A 22 -26.99 -7.92 -8.84
C ALA A 22 -26.63 -9.30 -9.45
N GLN A 23 -25.73 -9.28 -10.43
CA GLN A 23 -24.90 -10.44 -10.71
C GLN A 23 -24.25 -10.75 -9.37
N GLN A 24 -24.50 -11.95 -8.83
CA GLN A 24 -23.59 -12.51 -7.84
C GLN A 24 -22.20 -12.31 -8.44
N ALA A 25 -21.46 -11.33 -7.91
CA ALA A 25 -20.14 -11.03 -8.41
C ALA A 25 -19.40 -12.35 -8.32
N ALA A 26 -18.90 -12.84 -9.47
CA ALA A 26 -17.99 -13.98 -9.47
C ALA A 26 -16.96 -13.70 -8.38
N ALA A 27 -16.68 -14.70 -7.53
CA ALA A 27 -15.70 -14.53 -6.47
C ALA A 27 -14.44 -13.97 -7.11
N VAL A 28 -14.05 -12.76 -6.70
CA VAL A 28 -12.91 -12.07 -7.31
C VAL A 28 -11.65 -12.61 -6.65
N GLY A 29 -10.56 -12.75 -7.41
CA GLY A 29 -9.26 -13.12 -6.87
C GLY A 29 -8.87 -12.13 -5.77
N GLY A 30 -8.83 -12.60 -4.51
CA GLY A 30 -8.42 -11.76 -3.37
C GLY A 30 -6.92 -11.76 -3.15
N ARG A 31 -6.20 -12.64 -3.84
CA ARG A 31 -4.80 -12.94 -3.55
C ARG A 31 -3.85 -11.86 -4.05
N SER A 32 -4.21 -11.19 -5.15
CA SER A 32 -3.44 -10.08 -5.72
C SER A 32 -3.48 -8.80 -4.89
N GLU A 33 -4.32 -8.74 -3.85
CA GLU A 33 -4.55 -7.57 -2.99
C GLU A 33 -4.04 -7.76 -1.55
N ILE A 34 -3.36 -8.88 -1.28
CA ILE A 34 -2.73 -9.16 0.02
C ILE A 34 -1.39 -8.42 0.09
N PHE A 35 -1.48 -7.09 0.21
CA PHE A 35 -0.34 -6.21 0.44
C PHE A 35 -0.02 -6.09 1.92
N ALA A 36 1.21 -5.69 2.24
CA ALA A 36 1.59 -5.42 3.62
C ALA A 36 0.74 -4.25 4.16
N GLY A 37 0.03 -4.49 5.27
CA GLY A 37 -0.88 -3.54 5.91
C GLY A 37 -2.33 -3.60 5.39
N SER A 38 -2.64 -4.40 4.37
CA SER A 38 -4.00 -4.43 3.81
C SER A 38 -5.01 -5.14 4.71
N GLU A 39 -6.30 -4.79 4.54
CA GLU A 39 -7.40 -5.48 5.22
C GLU A 39 -7.40 -6.99 4.91
N LEU A 40 -7.03 -7.36 3.69
CA LEU A 40 -6.96 -8.76 3.28
C LEU A 40 -5.78 -9.52 3.89
N GLU A 41 -4.66 -8.84 4.14
CA GLU A 41 -3.56 -9.43 4.92
C GLU A 41 -3.96 -9.64 6.39
N THR A 42 -4.69 -8.68 6.97
CA THR A 42 -5.24 -8.80 8.32
C THR A 42 -6.22 -9.95 8.39
N TYR A 43 -7.14 -10.04 7.44
CA TYR A 43 -8.08 -11.16 7.33
C TYR A 43 -7.37 -12.50 7.17
N LEU A 44 -6.32 -12.57 6.34
CA LEU A 44 -5.50 -13.78 6.19
C LEU A 44 -4.85 -14.19 7.52
N ARG A 45 -4.39 -13.21 8.32
CA ARG A 45 -3.85 -13.46 9.66
C ARG A 45 -4.92 -13.99 10.60
N ASP A 46 -6.13 -13.44 10.57
CA ASP A 46 -7.26 -13.93 11.37
C ASP A 46 -7.63 -15.37 11.01
N LEU A 47 -7.65 -15.71 9.72
CA LEU A 47 -7.85 -17.08 9.26
C LEU A 47 -6.79 -18.04 9.81
N GLN A 48 -5.55 -17.57 9.99
CA GLN A 48 -4.48 -18.39 10.55
C GLN A 48 -4.69 -18.65 12.03
N LEU A 49 -5.17 -17.64 12.77
CA LEU A 49 -5.46 -17.74 14.19
C LEU A 49 -6.56 -18.77 14.48
N VAL A 50 -7.58 -18.85 13.61
CA VAL A 50 -8.65 -19.84 13.72
C VAL A 50 -8.33 -21.19 13.06
N GLY A 51 -7.10 -21.36 12.54
CA GLY A 51 -6.62 -22.62 11.96
C GLY A 51 -7.16 -22.96 10.57
N LEU A 52 -7.71 -21.98 9.84
CA LEU A 52 -8.22 -22.16 8.48
C LEU A 52 -7.13 -22.01 7.41
N VAL A 53 -6.00 -21.39 7.73
CA VAL A 53 -4.81 -21.35 6.87
C VAL A 53 -3.58 -21.88 7.61
N SER A 54 -2.61 -22.37 6.85
CA SER A 54 -1.38 -22.97 7.37
C SER A 54 -0.60 -22.01 8.27
N LEU A 55 0.02 -22.53 9.33
CA LEU A 55 0.89 -21.75 10.22
C LEU A 55 2.15 -21.27 9.48
N TYR A 56 2.42 -19.97 9.57
CA TYR A 56 3.47 -19.27 8.84
C TYR A 56 4.03 -18.09 9.64
N PRO A 57 5.34 -17.79 9.56
CA PRO A 57 5.94 -16.66 10.26
C PRO A 57 5.45 -15.31 9.71
N TRP A 58 4.93 -14.46 10.59
CA TRP A 58 4.38 -13.14 10.25
C TRP A 58 5.39 -11.99 10.44
N SER A 59 6.67 -12.23 10.12
CA SER A 59 7.76 -11.28 10.42
C SER A 59 8.30 -10.52 9.21
N ILE A 60 8.20 -11.08 8.00
CA ILE A 60 8.62 -10.41 6.75
C ILE A 60 7.38 -10.34 5.86
N ARG A 61 6.78 -9.16 5.81
CA ARG A 61 5.52 -8.91 5.13
C ARG A 61 5.77 -8.08 3.89
N SER A 62 5.77 -8.82 2.79
CA SER A 62 5.02 -8.58 1.57
C SER A 62 4.98 -9.96 0.90
N PHE A 63 3.93 -10.75 1.20
CA PHE A 63 3.88 -12.16 0.84
C PHE A 63 3.97 -12.36 -0.67
N SER A 64 4.80 -13.30 -1.09
CA SER A 64 4.87 -13.69 -2.50
C SER A 64 3.67 -14.54 -2.92
N PRO A 65 3.37 -14.60 -4.22
CA PRO A 65 2.37 -15.53 -4.73
C PRO A 65 2.62 -16.99 -4.31
N ARG A 66 3.90 -17.40 -4.20
CA ARG A 66 4.27 -18.75 -3.76
C ARG A 66 4.00 -18.98 -2.28
N GLU A 67 4.30 -18.00 -1.43
CA GLU A 67 3.96 -18.06 0.00
C GLU A 67 2.45 -18.13 0.17
N LEU A 68 1.71 -17.27 -0.55
CA LEU A 68 0.25 -17.29 -0.56
C LEU A 68 -0.31 -18.64 -1.04
N ASP A 69 0.29 -19.28 -2.05
CA ASP A 69 -0.18 -20.59 -2.54
C ASP A 69 -0.05 -21.66 -1.44
N ALA A 70 1.02 -21.59 -0.64
CA ALA A 70 1.30 -22.55 0.43
C ALA A 70 0.47 -22.28 1.71
N LEU A 71 0.01 -21.05 1.91
CA LEU A 71 -0.80 -20.65 3.04
C LEU A 71 -2.21 -21.25 2.99
N PHE A 72 -2.83 -21.25 1.80
CA PHE A 72 -4.19 -21.76 1.62
C PHE A 72 -4.18 -23.25 1.27
N PRO A 73 -4.73 -24.13 2.12
CA PRO A 73 -4.97 -25.52 1.75
C PRO A 73 -5.80 -25.63 0.46
N ALA A 74 -5.55 -26.66 -0.35
CA ALA A 74 -6.27 -26.87 -1.62
C ALA A 74 -7.79 -27.08 -1.43
N ASP A 75 -8.20 -27.51 -0.23
CA ASP A 75 -9.59 -27.75 0.20
C ASP A 75 -10.20 -26.58 1.00
N SER A 76 -9.49 -25.45 1.13
CA SER A 76 -9.89 -24.28 1.92
C SER A 76 -10.99 -23.43 1.26
N ALA A 77 -12.12 -24.07 0.93
CA ALA A 77 -13.35 -23.42 0.49
C ALA A 77 -14.12 -22.73 1.62
N VAL A 78 -13.77 -23.02 2.87
CA VAL A 78 -14.54 -22.62 4.05
C VAL A 78 -13.83 -21.47 4.75
N HIS A 79 -14.26 -20.26 4.44
CA HIS A 79 -13.90 -19.08 5.22
C HIS A 79 -15.09 -18.09 5.24
N PRO A 80 -15.21 -17.24 6.29
CA PRO A 80 -16.36 -16.35 6.46
C PRO A 80 -16.72 -15.51 5.21
N TRP A 81 -15.72 -15.10 4.43
CA TRP A 81 -15.92 -14.32 3.22
C TRP A 81 -15.74 -15.08 1.89
N ALA A 82 -15.94 -16.41 1.89
CA ALA A 82 -15.76 -17.24 0.69
C ALA A 82 -16.70 -16.90 -0.47
N HIS A 83 -17.84 -16.28 -0.16
CA HIS A 83 -18.77 -15.75 -1.17
C HIS A 83 -18.25 -14.48 -1.86
N ARG A 84 -17.23 -13.81 -1.31
CA ARG A 84 -16.70 -12.53 -1.80
C ARG A 84 -15.28 -12.64 -2.35
N TYR A 85 -14.45 -13.50 -1.76
CA TYR A 85 -13.05 -13.66 -2.11
C TYR A 85 -12.75 -15.09 -2.52
N GLU A 86 -12.18 -15.25 -3.72
CA GLU A 86 -11.54 -16.49 -4.11
C GLU A 86 -10.08 -16.46 -3.66
N LEU A 87 -9.78 -17.18 -2.58
CA LEU A 87 -8.44 -17.27 -2.00
C LEU A 87 -7.73 -18.58 -2.32
N ARG A 88 -8.40 -19.52 -3.00
CA ARG A 88 -7.79 -20.78 -3.40
C ARG A 88 -6.65 -20.54 -4.38
N PRO A 89 -5.55 -21.30 -4.29
CA PRO A 89 -4.53 -21.26 -5.32
C PRO A 89 -5.14 -21.73 -6.65
N PRO A 90 -4.86 -21.04 -7.77
CA PRO A 90 -5.28 -21.53 -9.07
C PRO A 90 -4.61 -22.88 -9.33
N THR A 91 -5.34 -23.81 -9.93
CA THR A 91 -4.80 -25.14 -10.26
C THR A 91 -3.50 -24.97 -11.05
N PRO A 92 -2.35 -25.46 -10.55
CA PRO A 92 -1.07 -25.24 -11.20
C PRO A 92 -1.01 -26.01 -12.52
N ALA A 93 -1.31 -25.32 -13.61
CA ALA A 93 -1.07 -25.81 -14.96
C ALA A 93 0.35 -25.40 -15.38
N PRO A 94 1.21 -26.35 -15.81
CA PRO A 94 2.55 -26.02 -16.28
C PRO A 94 2.49 -25.01 -17.41
N ASN A 95 3.33 -23.97 -17.34
CA ASN A 95 3.48 -22.95 -18.39
C ASN A 95 2.21 -22.15 -18.70
N THR A 96 1.27 -22.04 -17.78
CA THR A 96 0.10 -21.17 -17.93
C THR A 96 0.35 -19.79 -17.34
N LEU A 97 -0.02 -18.75 -18.08
CA LEU A 97 -0.10 -17.39 -17.57
C LEU A 97 -1.35 -17.28 -16.69
N SER A 98 -1.17 -16.85 -15.44
CA SER A 98 -2.26 -16.46 -14.55
C SER A 98 -2.35 -14.94 -14.49
N PHE A 99 -3.57 -14.43 -14.45
CA PHE A 99 -3.87 -13.02 -14.36
C PHE A 99 -4.96 -12.80 -13.31
N ASP A 100 -4.82 -11.74 -12.52
CA ASP A 100 -5.76 -11.33 -11.49
C ASP A 100 -5.85 -9.80 -11.45
N VAL A 101 -6.95 -9.27 -10.94
CA VAL A 101 -7.22 -7.83 -10.88
C VAL A 101 -7.12 -7.36 -9.44
N VAL A 102 -6.30 -6.34 -9.19
CA VAL A 102 -6.35 -5.57 -7.94
C VAL A 102 -7.56 -4.67 -8.06
N ARG A 103 -8.60 -4.94 -7.27
CA ARG A 103 -9.90 -4.32 -7.46
C ARG A 103 -9.79 -2.82 -7.26
N PRO A 104 -10.51 -2.05 -8.08
CA PRO A 104 -10.62 -0.62 -7.87
C PRO A 104 -11.15 -0.32 -6.46
N ALA A 105 -10.35 0.39 -5.69
CA ALA A 105 -10.69 0.89 -4.38
C ALA A 105 -10.72 2.41 -4.42
N VAL A 106 -11.77 2.99 -3.83
CA VAL A 106 -11.90 4.44 -3.63
C VAL A 106 -12.09 4.65 -2.13
N SER A 107 -11.29 5.54 -1.54
CA SER A 107 -11.42 5.92 -0.13
C SER A 107 -11.49 7.43 0.03
N ALA A 108 -12.17 7.88 1.08
CA ALA A 108 -12.24 9.27 1.47
C ALA A 108 -11.97 9.40 2.97
N ARG A 109 -11.10 10.33 3.35
CA ARG A 109 -10.77 10.68 4.74
C ARG A 109 -11.13 12.14 4.97
N VAL A 110 -11.64 12.46 6.16
CA VAL A 110 -12.01 13.84 6.52
C VAL A 110 -11.42 14.17 7.88
N ASN A 111 -10.47 15.11 7.89
CA ASN A 111 -9.88 15.63 9.11
C ASN A 111 -10.31 17.08 9.32
N THR A 112 -11.01 17.38 10.41
CA THR A 112 -11.63 18.72 10.60
C THR A 112 -10.70 19.73 11.25
N THR A 113 -9.71 19.29 12.04
CA THR A 113 -8.89 20.17 12.89
C THR A 113 -7.42 20.20 12.47
N PHE A 114 -6.78 19.04 12.31
CA PHE A 114 -5.37 18.89 11.98
C PHE A 114 -5.16 17.58 11.19
N PRO A 115 -4.04 17.39 10.47
CA PRO A 115 -3.74 16.13 9.78
C PRO A 115 -3.67 14.96 10.76
N TYR A 116 -4.40 13.90 10.47
CA TYR A 116 -4.39 12.66 11.25
C TYR A 116 -4.53 11.45 10.33
N GLY A 117 -3.60 10.54 10.44
CA GLY A 117 -3.53 9.31 9.65
C GLY A 117 -2.61 8.31 10.35
N SER A 118 -2.53 7.12 9.78
CA SER A 118 -1.70 6.03 10.29
C SER A 118 -1.05 5.29 9.11
N ASN A 119 -1.11 3.97 9.13
CA ASN A 119 -0.75 3.01 8.08
C ASN A 119 -1.50 3.25 6.75
N ASP A 120 -1.31 4.43 6.14
CA ASP A 120 -2.05 4.94 4.98
C ASP A 120 -1.22 4.90 3.68
N GLY A 121 -0.02 4.32 3.73
CA GLY A 121 0.94 4.25 2.66
C GLY A 121 1.32 5.65 2.16
N PRO A 122 1.22 5.93 0.84
CA PRO A 122 1.56 7.24 0.30
C PRO A 122 0.57 8.35 0.66
N ILE A 123 -0.61 8.04 1.20
CA ILE A 123 -1.71 9.01 1.34
C ILE A 123 -1.40 10.03 2.44
N TRP A 124 -1.38 11.31 2.08
CA TRP A 124 -1.41 12.41 3.05
C TRP A 124 -2.84 12.69 3.54
N ALA A 125 -3.12 12.32 4.78
CA ALA A 125 -4.37 12.61 5.47
C ALA A 125 -4.39 14.04 6.07
N GLY A 126 -4.25 15.06 5.22
CA GLY A 126 -4.29 16.47 5.60
C GLY A 126 -5.61 16.92 6.23
N ARG A 127 -5.65 18.11 6.87
CA ARG A 127 -6.92 18.76 7.24
C ARG A 127 -7.76 18.98 5.97
N GLY A 128 -9.06 18.72 6.07
CA GLY A 128 -10.01 18.75 4.97
C GLY A 128 -10.33 17.35 4.45
N VAL A 129 -10.84 17.28 3.22
CA VAL A 129 -11.14 16.02 2.55
C VAL A 129 -9.91 15.54 1.78
N THR A 130 -9.53 14.28 1.99
CA THR A 130 -8.58 13.56 1.13
C THR A 130 -9.29 12.40 0.46
N THR A 131 -9.20 12.30 -0.87
CA THR A 131 -9.71 11.17 -1.64
C THR A 131 -8.56 10.42 -2.29
N ALA A 132 -8.62 9.09 -2.27
CA ALA A 132 -7.63 8.23 -2.89
C ALA A 132 -8.29 7.14 -3.73
N VAL A 133 -7.62 6.77 -4.82
CA VAL A 133 -8.01 5.70 -5.72
C VAL A 133 -6.82 4.78 -5.95
N GLN A 134 -7.07 3.48 -5.85
CA GLN A 134 -6.12 2.44 -6.22
C GLN A 134 -6.80 1.46 -7.18
N LEU A 135 -6.08 1.03 -8.20
CA LEU A 135 -6.49 -0.06 -9.08
C LEU A 135 -5.24 -0.72 -9.66
N GLY A 136 -5.37 -1.95 -10.13
CA GLY A 136 -4.19 -2.63 -10.65
C GLY A 136 -4.47 -4.03 -11.15
N PHE A 137 -3.40 -4.76 -11.35
CA PHE A 137 -3.45 -6.16 -11.76
C PHE A 137 -2.24 -6.92 -11.24
N ALA A 138 -2.37 -8.24 -11.21
CA ALA A 138 -1.26 -9.15 -11.01
C ALA A 138 -1.20 -10.15 -12.16
N ALA A 139 0.00 -10.51 -12.57
CA ALA A 139 0.27 -11.53 -13.55
C ALA A 139 1.38 -12.44 -13.04
N ARG A 140 1.26 -13.74 -13.28
CA ARG A 140 2.31 -14.70 -12.93
C ARG A 140 2.47 -15.73 -14.03
N TYR A 141 3.72 -15.95 -14.39
CA TYR A 141 4.14 -16.96 -15.36
C TYR A 141 5.34 -17.72 -14.81
N ARG A 142 5.14 -19.01 -14.52
CA ARG A 142 6.17 -19.90 -13.93
C ARG A 142 6.75 -19.30 -12.64
N PHE A 143 8.04 -18.99 -12.64
CA PHE A 143 8.78 -18.40 -11.51
C PHE A 143 8.79 -16.87 -11.53
N VAL A 144 8.12 -16.21 -12.48
CA VAL A 144 8.05 -14.74 -12.56
C VAL A 144 6.67 -14.28 -12.14
N SER A 145 6.61 -13.26 -11.29
CA SER A 145 5.37 -12.58 -10.91
C SER A 145 5.52 -11.07 -11.00
N LEU A 146 4.48 -10.41 -11.48
CA LEU A 146 4.34 -8.97 -11.56
C LEU A 146 3.04 -8.58 -10.87
N SER A 147 3.11 -7.66 -9.91
CA SER A 147 1.96 -6.93 -9.38
C SER A 147 2.15 -5.46 -9.71
N VAL A 148 1.11 -4.81 -10.23
CA VAL A 148 1.10 -3.37 -10.53
C VAL A 148 -0.15 -2.80 -9.89
N ALA A 149 0.02 -1.97 -8.86
CA ALA A 149 -1.09 -1.42 -8.07
C ALA A 149 -0.82 0.03 -7.65
N PRO A 150 -0.78 0.96 -8.63
CA PRO A 150 -0.58 2.37 -8.38
C PRO A 150 -1.70 2.97 -7.54
N LEU A 151 -1.37 4.03 -6.83
CA LEU A 151 -2.31 4.76 -5.99
C LEU A 151 -2.22 6.26 -6.31
N ALA A 152 -3.34 6.88 -6.59
CA ALA A 152 -3.43 8.33 -6.74
C ALA A 152 -4.30 8.91 -5.62
N PHE A 153 -3.89 10.05 -5.06
CA PHE A 153 -4.73 10.77 -4.11
C PHE A 153 -4.69 12.28 -4.33
N VAL A 154 -5.75 12.92 -3.85
CA VAL A 154 -5.87 14.37 -3.77
C VAL A 154 -6.31 14.73 -2.35
N ALA A 155 -5.49 15.51 -1.68
CA ALA A 155 -5.80 16.12 -0.39
C ALA A 155 -6.20 17.59 -0.62
N GLN A 156 -7.36 17.99 -0.09
CA GLN A 156 -7.73 19.40 0.01
C GLN A 156 -6.64 20.21 0.72
N ASN A 157 -6.01 19.59 1.72
CA ASN A 157 -4.87 20.12 2.45
C ASN A 157 -5.16 21.52 3.01
N ALA A 158 -6.33 21.69 3.64
CA ALA A 158 -6.76 22.96 4.22
C ALA A 158 -5.77 23.48 5.25
N SER A 159 -5.68 24.80 5.40
CA SER A 159 -4.78 25.42 6.37
C SER A 159 -5.14 25.04 7.80
N PHE A 160 -4.16 24.93 8.67
CA PHE A 160 -4.34 24.78 10.12
C PHE A 160 -3.17 25.47 10.82
N ALA A 161 -3.25 25.61 12.15
CA ALA A 161 -2.17 26.24 12.91
C ALA A 161 -0.91 25.36 12.82
N LEU A 162 0.17 25.93 12.28
CA LEU A 162 1.48 25.29 12.23
C LEU A 162 2.31 25.77 13.42
N MET A 163 3.17 24.90 13.94
CA MET A 163 4.22 25.31 14.86
C MET A 163 5.21 26.20 14.11
N ALA A 164 5.45 27.40 14.65
CA ALA A 164 6.41 28.33 14.09
C ALA A 164 7.82 27.75 14.24
N ASN A 165 8.50 27.55 13.11
CA ASN A 165 9.84 26.94 13.03
C ASN A 165 10.94 27.94 12.66
N GLY A 166 10.61 29.24 12.59
CA GLY A 166 11.54 30.31 12.23
C GLY A 166 11.92 30.36 10.74
N ALA A 167 11.48 29.40 9.93
CA ALA A 167 11.80 29.34 8.51
C ALA A 167 10.92 30.29 7.68
N THR A 168 11.31 30.49 6.41
CA THR A 168 10.59 31.31 5.44
C THR A 168 10.41 30.57 4.11
N GLY A 169 9.58 31.12 3.21
CA GLY A 169 9.34 30.51 1.90
C GLY A 169 8.70 29.13 1.99
N ARG A 170 9.21 28.13 1.25
CA ARG A 170 8.68 26.76 1.29
C ARG A 170 8.84 26.11 2.66
N LEU A 171 9.89 26.44 3.39
CA LEU A 171 10.25 25.77 4.65
C LEU A 171 9.35 26.17 5.83
N VAL A 172 8.44 27.14 5.66
CA VAL A 172 7.40 27.43 6.67
C VAL A 172 6.50 26.22 6.97
N TYR A 173 6.44 25.27 6.04
CA TYR A 173 5.67 24.03 6.18
C TYR A 173 6.49 22.82 6.65
N ALA A 174 7.81 22.97 6.79
CA ALA A 174 8.70 21.94 7.29
C ALA A 174 8.36 21.56 8.74
N ASP A 175 9.10 20.60 9.30
CA ASP A 175 8.94 20.21 10.69
C ASP A 175 9.02 21.44 11.63
N GLY A 176 8.27 21.38 12.72
CA GLY A 176 8.19 22.51 13.62
C GLY A 176 9.42 22.67 14.51
N LEU A 177 10.06 21.56 14.88
CA LEU A 177 11.14 21.50 15.87
C LEU A 177 12.50 21.32 15.21
N TYR A 178 12.56 20.51 14.16
CA TYR A 178 13.78 20.17 13.42
C TYR A 178 13.62 20.43 11.90
N PRO A 179 13.25 21.67 11.49
CA PRO A 179 12.92 22.00 10.09
C PRO A 179 14.03 21.74 9.07
N GLU A 180 15.29 21.67 9.51
CA GLU A 180 16.46 21.48 8.65
C GLU A 180 17.09 20.09 8.76
N GLU A 181 16.66 19.27 9.73
CA GLU A 181 17.30 17.99 10.03
C GLU A 181 16.44 16.79 9.61
N ILE A 182 15.11 16.92 9.70
CA ILE A 182 14.18 15.83 9.37
C ILE A 182 13.20 16.22 8.28
N ASP A 183 12.93 15.27 7.39
CA ASP A 183 11.93 15.42 6.34
C ASP A 183 10.55 14.96 6.85
N HIS A 184 9.97 15.77 7.73
CA HIS A 184 8.65 15.53 8.30
C HIS A 184 7.81 16.81 8.26
N PRO A 185 7.30 17.20 7.07
CA PRO A 185 6.57 18.44 6.90
C PRO A 185 5.28 18.42 7.74
N GLN A 186 5.00 19.52 8.44
CA GLN A 186 3.72 19.68 9.13
C GLN A 186 2.57 19.72 8.10
N ARG A 187 2.80 20.29 6.92
CA ARG A 187 1.81 20.40 5.83
C ARG A 187 2.52 20.41 4.48
N PHE A 188 1.86 19.93 3.43
CA PHE A 188 2.43 20.00 2.07
C PHE A 188 1.96 21.26 1.33
N GLY A 189 2.46 22.44 1.75
CA GLY A 189 2.20 23.72 1.05
C GLY A 189 0.88 24.41 1.45
N ASP A 190 0.52 25.48 0.73
CA ASP A 190 -0.75 26.22 0.93
C ASP A 190 -1.93 25.71 0.08
N GLY A 191 -1.64 25.00 -1.01
CA GLY A 191 -2.65 24.47 -1.94
C GLY A 191 -3.05 23.03 -1.68
N ALA A 192 -3.94 22.53 -2.55
CA ALA A 192 -4.28 21.11 -2.60
C ALA A 192 -3.04 20.28 -2.96
N TYR A 193 -2.86 19.15 -2.28
CA TYR A 193 -1.72 18.25 -2.48
C TYR A 193 -2.16 17.00 -3.24
N ARG A 194 -1.37 16.58 -4.23
CA ARG A 194 -1.73 15.49 -5.15
C ARG A 194 -0.50 14.65 -5.42
N VAL A 195 -0.66 13.33 -5.37
CA VAL A 195 0.41 12.38 -5.67
C VAL A 195 -0.16 11.25 -6.51
N LEU A 196 0.64 10.83 -7.49
CA LEU A 196 0.50 9.54 -8.17
C LEU A 196 1.71 8.70 -7.77
N ASP A 197 1.45 7.65 -7.00
CA ASP A 197 2.47 6.76 -6.47
C ASP A 197 2.44 5.41 -7.22
N PRO A 198 3.60 4.80 -7.52
CA PRO A 198 3.66 3.45 -8.08
C PRO A 198 3.00 2.39 -7.20
N GLY A 199 2.80 2.68 -5.91
CA GLY A 199 2.03 1.89 -4.97
C GLY A 199 2.60 0.50 -4.77
N GLN A 200 1.70 -0.48 -4.67
CA GLN A 200 2.04 -1.88 -4.38
C GLN A 200 2.50 -2.62 -5.64
N THR A 201 3.50 -2.05 -6.31
CA THR A 201 4.08 -2.58 -7.54
C THR A 201 5.35 -3.36 -7.26
N THR A 202 5.42 -4.60 -7.78
CA THR A 202 6.55 -5.52 -7.59
C THR A 202 6.73 -6.41 -8.81
N LEU A 203 7.95 -6.47 -9.33
CA LEU A 203 8.41 -7.52 -10.24
C LEU A 203 9.33 -8.46 -9.48
N ARG A 204 9.04 -9.77 -9.51
CA ARG A 204 9.73 -10.78 -8.72
C ARG A 204 10.03 -12.03 -9.53
N LEU A 205 11.16 -12.66 -9.22
CA LEU A 205 11.62 -13.94 -9.74
C LEU A 205 11.93 -14.91 -8.58
N ASP A 206 11.25 -16.05 -8.54
CA ASP A 206 11.40 -17.12 -7.54
C ASP A 206 12.19 -18.32 -8.12
N ALA A 207 13.51 -18.31 -7.96
CA ALA A 207 14.39 -19.38 -8.42
C ALA A 207 14.68 -20.40 -7.30
N GLY A 208 13.87 -21.45 -7.20
CA GLY A 208 14.03 -22.47 -6.16
C GLY A 208 13.85 -21.86 -4.76
N PRO A 209 14.80 -22.01 -3.82
CA PRO A 209 14.70 -21.42 -2.48
C PRO A 209 14.98 -19.91 -2.45
N ALA A 210 15.47 -19.31 -3.54
CA ALA A 210 15.86 -17.90 -3.61
C ALA A 210 14.82 -17.05 -4.35
N ALA A 211 14.76 -15.78 -4.00
CA ALA A 211 13.93 -14.76 -4.64
C ALA A 211 14.72 -13.47 -4.87
N VAL A 212 14.51 -12.85 -6.02
CA VAL A 212 15.03 -11.52 -6.35
C VAL A 212 13.93 -10.69 -6.98
N GLY A 213 13.95 -9.37 -6.79
CA GLY A 213 12.96 -8.51 -7.43
C GLY A 213 13.25 -7.02 -7.33
N LEU A 214 12.40 -6.28 -8.04
CA LEU A 214 12.30 -4.82 -8.03
C LEU A 214 10.93 -4.46 -7.48
N SER A 215 10.84 -3.48 -6.58
CA SER A 215 9.58 -3.16 -5.94
C SER A 215 9.52 -1.71 -5.46
N THR A 216 8.30 -1.18 -5.41
CA THR A 216 7.91 0.04 -4.69
C THR A 216 6.93 -0.25 -3.57
N ALA A 217 6.56 -1.52 -3.38
CA ALA A 217 5.54 -1.92 -2.43
C ALA A 217 5.99 -1.66 -0.99
N ASN A 218 5.01 -1.36 -0.14
CA ASN A 218 5.23 -1.25 1.29
C ASN A 218 5.66 -2.60 1.88
N GLN A 219 6.40 -2.53 2.98
CA GLN A 219 6.89 -3.70 3.69
C GLN A 219 6.60 -3.55 5.18
N PHE A 220 6.28 -4.66 5.83
CA PHE A 220 6.21 -4.71 7.30
C PHE A 220 7.26 -5.68 7.83
N TRP A 221 8.13 -5.19 8.69
CA TRP A 221 9.19 -5.99 9.30
C TRP A 221 8.93 -6.11 10.79
N GLY A 222 8.43 -7.28 11.18
CA GLY A 222 7.97 -7.59 12.52
C GLY A 222 6.48 -7.95 12.59
N PRO A 223 6.03 -8.49 13.74
CA PRO A 223 4.66 -8.94 13.93
C PRO A 223 3.68 -7.80 14.26
N ALA A 224 4.17 -6.59 14.47
CA ALA A 224 3.34 -5.44 14.80
C ALA A 224 2.37 -5.13 13.65
N ILE A 225 1.10 -4.94 14.00
CA ILE A 225 0.04 -4.52 13.08
C ILE A 225 -0.02 -2.99 13.00
N ASP A 226 0.17 -2.32 14.14
CA ASP A 226 0.20 -0.87 14.26
C ASP A 226 1.62 -0.41 14.58
N TYR A 227 2.06 0.67 13.92
CA TYR A 227 3.34 1.35 14.18
C TYR A 227 4.56 0.40 14.26
N PRO A 228 4.85 -0.37 13.20
CA PRO A 228 6.00 -1.26 13.20
C PRO A 228 7.31 -0.49 13.35
N LEU A 229 8.24 -1.04 14.14
CA LEU A 229 9.48 -0.35 14.53
C LEU A 229 10.51 -0.22 13.41
N ILE A 230 10.50 -1.12 12.42
CA ILE A 230 11.54 -1.19 11.38
C ILE A 230 11.02 -0.64 10.05
N LEU A 231 10.06 -1.34 9.45
CA LEU A 231 9.38 -0.92 8.23
C LEU A 231 7.88 -1.17 8.38
N GLY A 232 7.10 -0.26 7.81
CA GLY A 232 5.65 -0.35 7.71
C GLY A 232 5.12 0.43 6.50
N ASP A 233 3.86 0.81 6.59
CA ASP A 233 3.15 1.64 5.61
C ASP A 233 2.67 2.97 6.20
N ASN A 234 3.35 3.49 7.23
CA ASN A 234 3.13 4.89 7.67
C ASN A 234 3.61 5.93 6.64
N ALA A 235 4.31 5.48 5.60
CA ALA A 235 4.76 6.30 4.48
C ALA A 235 4.66 5.49 3.17
N ALA A 236 4.85 6.17 2.04
CA ALA A 236 4.98 5.50 0.75
C ALA A 236 6.09 4.44 0.79
N GLY A 237 5.90 3.35 0.06
CA GLY A 237 7.03 2.47 -0.25
C GLY A 237 8.06 3.21 -1.10
N PHE A 238 9.26 2.65 -1.21
CA PHE A 238 10.36 3.27 -1.92
C PHE A 238 10.86 2.37 -3.04
N PRO A 239 11.36 2.90 -4.17
CA PRO A 239 11.99 2.08 -5.19
C PRO A 239 13.18 1.31 -4.63
N HIS A 240 13.11 -0.02 -4.68
CA HIS A 240 14.14 -0.90 -4.14
C HIS A 240 14.30 -2.18 -4.95
N VAL A 241 15.50 -2.75 -4.84
CA VAL A 241 15.80 -4.13 -5.19
C VAL A 241 15.80 -4.97 -3.93
N PHE A 242 15.41 -6.23 -4.03
CA PHE A 242 15.52 -7.16 -2.92
C PHE A 242 16.10 -8.50 -3.36
N LEU A 243 16.80 -9.15 -2.42
CA LEU A 243 17.25 -10.54 -2.50
C LEU A 243 16.79 -11.24 -1.22
N GLY A 244 16.30 -12.47 -1.32
CA GLY A 244 15.86 -13.20 -0.14
C GLY A 244 15.51 -14.64 -0.42
N THR A 245 14.90 -15.27 0.58
CA THR A 245 14.31 -16.60 0.46
C THR A 245 12.93 -16.51 -0.19
N SER A 246 12.57 -17.47 -1.03
CA SER A 246 11.25 -17.48 -1.70
C SER A 246 10.11 -17.96 -0.80
N HIS A 247 10.46 -18.68 0.27
CA HIS A 247 9.61 -19.15 1.37
C HIS A 247 10.53 -19.44 2.57
N PRO A 248 10.00 -19.69 3.78
CA PRO A 248 10.81 -20.05 4.93
C PRO A 248 11.48 -21.39 4.66
N LEU A 249 12.79 -21.45 4.84
CA LEU A 249 13.60 -22.64 4.63
C LEU A 249 13.54 -23.50 5.90
N ASP A 250 13.18 -24.78 5.75
CA ASP A 250 13.14 -25.71 6.86
C ASP A 250 14.54 -26.26 7.16
N LEU A 251 15.05 -25.98 8.36
CA LEU A 251 16.33 -26.45 8.89
C LEU A 251 16.11 -27.46 10.04
N ARG A 252 15.06 -28.29 9.94
CA ARG A 252 14.61 -29.33 10.89
C ARG A 252 14.04 -28.80 12.20
N VAL A 253 14.84 -28.05 12.95
CA VAL A 253 14.45 -27.53 14.28
C VAL A 253 14.03 -26.06 14.20
N VAL A 254 14.46 -25.36 13.15
CA VAL A 254 14.17 -23.93 12.93
C VAL A 254 13.76 -23.70 11.49
N ARG A 255 12.99 -22.63 11.25
CA ARG A 255 12.70 -22.12 9.91
C ARG A 255 13.38 -20.77 9.72
N LEU A 256 14.10 -20.60 8.62
CA LEU A 256 14.79 -19.37 8.29
C LEU A 256 14.07 -18.64 7.15
N HIS A 257 13.68 -17.39 7.38
CA HIS A 257 13.12 -16.52 6.35
C HIS A 257 13.96 -15.24 6.33
N GLY A 258 14.52 -14.89 5.17
CA GLY A 258 15.50 -13.82 5.06
C GLY A 258 15.22 -12.91 3.87
N ARG A 259 15.44 -11.61 4.06
CA ARG A 259 15.32 -10.60 3.01
C ARG A 259 16.35 -9.49 3.22
N LEU A 260 17.05 -9.15 2.15
CA LEU A 260 17.94 -8.00 2.00
C LEU A 260 17.29 -7.02 1.02
N VAL A 261 17.28 -5.74 1.37
CA VAL A 261 16.67 -4.67 0.57
C VAL A 261 17.70 -3.56 0.37
N TRP A 262 17.80 -3.05 -0.85
CA TRP A 262 18.56 -1.85 -1.17
C TRP A 262 17.75 -0.95 -2.08
N GLY A 263 17.58 0.32 -1.72
CA GLY A 263 16.73 1.23 -2.47
C GLY A 263 17.12 2.68 -2.28
N LYS A 264 16.40 3.55 -2.99
CA LYS A 264 16.57 4.99 -2.95
C LYS A 264 15.35 5.64 -2.32
N LEU A 265 15.58 6.49 -1.34
CA LEU A 265 14.54 7.35 -0.75
C LEU A 265 14.46 8.67 -1.52
N SER A 266 13.27 9.25 -1.55
CA SER A 266 13.02 10.60 -2.07
C SER A 266 12.71 11.54 -0.91
N GLN A 267 13.20 12.77 -1.00
CA GLN A 267 12.84 13.83 -0.06
C GLN A 267 11.60 14.58 -0.55
N SER A 268 10.85 15.16 0.39
CA SER A 268 9.77 16.07 0.10
C SER A 268 10.30 17.41 -0.43
N GLY A 269 9.43 18.16 -1.10
CA GLY A 269 9.70 19.55 -1.48
C GLY A 269 9.81 20.53 -0.31
N TYR A 270 9.82 20.04 0.94
CA TYR A 270 9.87 20.83 2.17
C TYR A 270 11.05 20.44 3.07
N ALA A 271 11.96 19.57 2.59
CA ALA A 271 13.24 19.31 3.23
C ALA A 271 14.33 20.28 2.73
N VAL A 272 15.37 20.48 3.55
CA VAL A 272 16.59 21.19 3.12
C VAL A 272 17.39 20.31 2.16
N ASP A 273 17.84 20.90 1.04
CA ASP A 273 18.66 20.19 0.06
C ASP A 273 20.05 19.92 0.66
N THR A 274 20.27 18.70 1.14
CA THR A 274 21.58 18.25 1.65
C THR A 274 22.57 17.87 0.54
N ALA A 275 22.16 17.96 -0.74
CA ALA A 275 22.97 17.58 -1.89
C ALA A 275 23.85 18.71 -2.46
N THR A 276 23.92 19.87 -1.79
CA THR A 276 24.78 21.00 -2.18
C THR A 276 25.67 21.46 -1.01
N GLY A 277 26.46 20.53 -0.48
CA GLY A 277 27.58 20.78 0.42
C GLY A 277 28.86 20.18 -0.13
#